data_AF-A0A4Y3PJJ2-F1
#
_entry.id   AF-A0A4Y3PJJ2-F1
#
_cell.length_a   1.000
_cell.length_b   1.000
_cell.length_c   1.000
_cell.angle_alpha   90.00
_cell.angle_beta   90.00
_cell.angle_gamma   90.00
#
_symmetry.space_group_name_H-M   'P 1'
#
loop_
_entity.id
_entity.type
_entity.pdbx_description
1 polymer ?
#
loop_
_entity_poly.entity_id
_entity_poly.type
_entity_poly.pdbx_seq_one_letter_code
_entity_poly.pdbx_strand_id
1 'polypeptide(L)' 'MEVHICTDARAALSLKREVICHGISCFYVRKFENDQVEFVFLALSEHQKKLLCYTLRNYSYALTYLA' A
#
# COMPACT_ATOMS: atom_id res chain seq x y z
N MET A 1 -3.01 -10.32 -12.47
CA MET A 1 -3.51 -10.42 -11.09
C MET A 1 -3.31 -9.06 -10.45
N GLU A 2 -4.39 -8.42 -10.04
CA GLU A 2 -4.38 -7.10 -9.42
C GLU A 2 -4.46 -7.24 -7.91
N VAL A 3 -3.75 -6.40 -7.16
CA VAL A 3 -3.82 -6.37 -5.69
C VAL A 3 -4.45 -5.05 -5.30
N HIS A 4 -5.50 -5.12 -4.49
CA HIS A 4 -6.30 -3.98 -4.06
C HIS A 4 -6.12 -3.77 -2.56
N ILE A 5 -5.81 -2.54 -2.15
CA ILE A 5 -5.58 -2.19 -0.74
C ILE A 5 -6.29 -0.90 -0.42
N CYS A 6 -7.29 -0.96 0.45
CA CYS A 6 -8.00 0.21 0.98
C CYS A 6 -7.33 0.70 2.26
N THR A 7 -7.12 2.01 2.38
CA THR A 7 -6.56 2.64 3.57
C THR A 7 -6.96 4.13 3.64
N ASP A 8 -6.82 4.76 4.79
CA ASP A 8 -7.17 6.18 4.94
C ASP A 8 -6.24 7.09 4.11
N ALA A 9 -6.72 8.25 3.67
CA ALA A 9 -5.91 9.14 2.83
C ALA A 9 -4.60 9.61 3.49
N ARG A 10 -4.58 9.79 4.82
CA ARG A 10 -3.34 10.13 5.56
C ARG A 10 -2.34 8.99 5.57
N ALA A 11 -2.86 7.80 5.87
CA ALA A 11 -2.15 6.53 5.89
C ALA A 11 -1.52 6.19 4.53
N ALA A 12 -2.27 6.44 3.46
CA ALA A 12 -1.88 6.20 2.08
C ALA A 12 -0.62 6.96 1.66
N LEU A 13 -0.41 8.19 2.13
CA LEU A 13 0.77 8.96 1.75
C LEU A 13 2.06 8.27 2.24
N SER A 14 2.04 7.76 3.47
CA SER A 14 3.16 7.02 4.06
C SER A 14 3.38 5.70 3.35
N LEU A 15 2.31 4.93 3.13
CA LEU A 15 2.37 3.66 2.41
C LEU A 15 2.92 3.84 0.98
N LYS A 16 2.49 4.89 0.27
CA LYS A 16 2.97 5.22 -1.08
C LYS A 16 4.48 5.44 -1.10
N ARG A 17 5.03 6.15 -0.12
CA ARG A 17 6.49 6.41 -0.04
C ARG A 17 7.25 5.11 0.17
N GLU A 18 6.79 4.27 1.09
CA GLU A 18 7.47 3.02 1.43
C GLU A 18 7.45 2.02 0.26
N VAL A 19 6.30 1.88 -0.41
CA VAL A 19 6.15 1.08 -1.63
C VAL A 19 7.12 1.54 -2.74
N ILE A 20 7.26 2.85 -2.96
CA ILE A 20 8.20 3.40 -3.95
C ILE A 20 9.65 3.12 -3.53
N CYS A 21 10.00 3.24 -2.24
CA CYS A 21 11.34 2.91 -1.73
C CYS A 21 11.70 1.44 -1.98
N HIS A 22 10.72 0.53 -2.00
CA HIS A 22 10.90 -0.88 -2.34
C HIS A 22 10.92 -1.16 -3.86
N GLY A 23 10.92 -0.13 -4.70
CA GLY A 23 10.99 -0.29 -6.17
C GLY A 23 9.68 -0.78 -6.79
N ILE A 24 8.54 -0.62 -6.09
CA ILE A 24 7.22 -0.97 -6.61
C ILE A 24 6.62 0.31 -7.22
N SER A 25 6.58 0.40 -8.55
CA SER A 25 6.08 1.59 -9.27
C SER A 25 4.81 1.35 -10.09
N CYS A 26 4.47 0.09 -10.38
CA CYS A 26 3.28 -0.28 -11.14
C CYS A 26 2.03 -0.29 -10.26
N PHE A 27 1.57 0.89 -9.84
CA PHE A 27 0.32 1.05 -9.12
C PHE A 27 -0.36 2.38 -9.44
N TYR A 28 -1.66 2.45 -9.20
CA TYR A 28 -2.39 3.70 -9.16
C TYR A 28 -3.25 3.78 -7.90
N VAL A 29 -3.64 5.00 -7.54
CA VAL A 29 -4.49 5.26 -6.38
C VAL A 29 -5.80 5.82 -6.86
N ARG A 30 -6.92 5.25 -6.42
CA ARG A 30 -8.26 5.80 -6.66
C ARG A 30 -8.88 6.25 -5.35
N LYS A 31 -9.74 7.27 -5.43
CA LYS A 31 -10.53 7.71 -4.28
C LYS A 31 -11.55 6.64 -3.91
N PHE A 32 -11.79 6.47 -2.62
CA PHE A 32 -12.81 5.61 -2.05
C PHE A 32 -13.71 6.43 -1.12
N GLU A 33 -14.83 5.88 -0.67
CA GLU A 33 -15.75 6.59 0.23
C GLU A 33 -15.13 6.84 1.62
N ASN A 34 -15.66 7.83 2.35
CA ASN A 34 -15.28 8.13 3.74
C ASN A 34 -13.78 8.46 3.95
N ASP A 35 -13.20 9.34 3.12
CA ASP A 35 -11.78 9.74 3.17
C ASP A 35 -10.76 8.58 3.02
N GLN A 36 -11.23 7.44 2.51
CA GLN A 36 -10.38 6.31 2.16
C GLN A 36 -9.89 6.42 0.72
N VAL A 37 -8.80 5.73 0.45
CA VAL A 37 -8.24 5.57 -0.88
C VAL A 37 -7.87 4.12 -1.10
N GLU A 38 -7.90 3.70 -2.35
CA GLU A 38 -7.57 2.35 -2.75
C GLU A 38 -6.36 2.35 -3.67
N PHE A 39 -5.34 1.59 -3.27
CA PHE A 39 -4.20 1.26 -4.10
C PHE A 39 -4.53 0.05 -4.96
N VAL A 40 -4.32 0.19 -6.26
CA VAL A 40 -4.42 -0.90 -7.22
C VAL A 40 -3.03 -1.15 -7.79
N PHE A 41 -2.45 -2.28 -7.43
CA PHE A 41 -1.15 -2.72 -7.92
C PHE A 41 -1.32 -3.64 -9.13
N LEU A 42 -0.64 -3.29 -10.22
CA LEU A 42 -0.72 -3.99 -11.49
C LEU A 42 0.53 -4.84 -11.69
N ALA A 43 0.34 -6.08 -12.16
CA ALA A 43 1.41 -6.94 -12.67
C ALA A 43 2.64 -7.09 -11.75
N LEU A 44 2.43 -7.20 -10.44
CA LEU A 44 3.53 -7.43 -9.48
C LEU A 44 4.18 -8.80 -9.70
N SER A 45 5.52 -8.82 -9.73
CA SER A 45 6.29 -10.07 -9.63
C SER A 45 6.12 -10.72 -8.25
N GLU A 46 6.43 -12.01 -8.13
CA GLU A 46 6.37 -12.72 -6.84
C GLU A 46 7.27 -12.09 -5.78
N HIS A 47 8.43 -11.56 -6.18
CA HIS A 47 9.31 -10.83 -5.28
C HIS A 47 8.66 -9.53 -4.77
N GLN A 48 8.06 -8.76 -5.68
CA GLN A 48 7.36 -7.52 -5.32
C GLN A 48 6.13 -7.77 -4.46
N LYS A 49 5.40 -8.86 -4.68
CA LYS A 49 4.29 -9.28 -3.80
C LYS A 49 4.78 -9.57 -2.38
N LYS A 50 5.92 -10.27 -2.23
CA LYS A 50 6.51 -10.54 -0.90
C LYS A 50 6.94 -9.25 -0.21
N LEU A 51 7.58 -8.33 -0.94
CA LEU A 51 7.96 -7.02 -0.41
C LEU A 51 6.72 -6.22 0.01
N LEU A 52 5.68 -6.18 -0.83
CA LEU A 52 4.43 -5.50 -0.51
C LEU A 52 3.78 -6.08 0.76
N CYS A 53 3.69 -7.41 0.88
CA CYS A 53 3.17 -8.04 2.09
C CYS A 53 4.00 -7.70 3.33
N TYR A 54 5.32 -7.62 3.21
CA TYR A 54 6.20 -7.22 4.30
C TYR A 54 5.96 -5.75 4.71
N THR A 55 5.93 -4.84 3.73
CA THR A 55 5.61 -3.42 3.92
C THR A 55 4.25 -3.25 4.59
N LEU A 56 3.21 -3.95 4.13
CA LEU A 56 1.88 -3.88 4.74
C LEU A 56 1.83 -4.40 6.17
N ARG A 57 2.60 -5.45 6.48
CA ARG A 57 2.70 -5.98 7.85
C ARG A 57 3.37 -4.98 8.78
N ASN A 58 4.48 -4.40 8.36
CA ASN A 58 5.16 -3.36 9.11
C ASN A 58 4.30 -2.11 9.24
N TYR A 59 3.55 -1.77 8.20
CA TYR A 59 2.60 -0.67 8.18
C TYR A 59 1.43 -0.89 9.17
N SER A 60 0.81 -2.07 9.14
CA SER A 60 -0.24 -2.46 10.08
C SER A 60 0.28 -2.46 11.52
N TYR A 61 1.51 -2.95 11.73
CA TYR A 61 2.17 -2.89 13.03
C TYR A 61 2.41 -1.43 13.47
N ALA A 62 2.95 -0.58 12.61
CA ALA A 62 3.18 0.82 12.90
C ALA A 62 1.88 1.56 13.24
N LEU A 63 0.79 1.33 12.49
CA LEU A 63 -0.53 1.89 12.82
C LEU A 63 -1.07 1.37 14.16
N THR A 64 -0.84 0.11 14.50
CA THR A 64 -1.40 -0.48 15.73
C THR A 64 -0.67 0.01 16.98
N TYR A 65 0.63 0.33 16.85
CA TYR A 65 1.48 0.73 17.99
C TYR A 65 1.79 2.23 18.06
N LEU A 66 1.49 3.00 17.02
CA LEU A 66 1.62 4.47 16.99
C LEU A 66 0.27 5.20 17.02
N ALA A 67 -0.86 4.48 17.11
CA ALA A 67 -2.20 5.03 17.28
C ALA A 67 -2.54 5.35 18.75
#